data_AF-A0A7Y0HFC0-F1
#
_entry.id   AF-A0A7Y0HFC0-F1
#
_cell.length_a   1.000
_cell.length_b   1.000
_cell.length_c   1.000
_cell.angle_alpha   90.00
_cell.angle_beta   90.00
_cell.angle_gamma   90.00
#
_symmetry.space_group_name_H-M   'P 1'
#
loop_
_entity.id
_entity.type
_entity.pdbx_description
1 polymer ?
#
loop_
_entity_poly.entity_id
_entity_poly.type
_entity_poly.pdbx_seq_one_letter_code
_entity_poly.pdbx_strand_id
1 'polypeptide(L)'
;MKAAGHETVSIGKPHYRSPEYDDGFAQEIVALHVSNGEGWGFGILRPHDHTCFDNSQYAQDIGPGDDSYTEYDVKVRDHAVDWLAQEGAAARDKPWALFVSFLRPHYPLTCPKPFYDMYDPERLPPRLRRSG
;
A
#
# COMPACT_ATOMS: atom_id res chain seq x y z
N MET A 1 -10.60 18.63 -4.91
CA MET A 1 -10.49 18.53 -6.40
C MET A 1 -11.76 17.95 -7.01
N LYS A 2 -12.25 16.78 -6.57
CA LYS A 2 -13.54 16.22 -6.99
C LYS A 2 -14.71 17.22 -6.95
N ALA A 3 -14.88 17.93 -5.84
CA ALA A 3 -15.94 18.94 -5.69
C ALA A 3 -15.84 20.11 -6.70
N ALA A 4 -14.66 20.37 -7.26
CA ALA A 4 -14.46 21.36 -8.32
C ALA A 4 -14.60 20.74 -9.74
N GLY A 5 -15.02 19.48 -9.84
CA GLY A 5 -15.24 18.74 -11.07
C GLY A 5 -13.96 18.26 -11.76
N HIS A 6 -12.84 18.14 -11.05
CA HIS A 6 -11.65 17.47 -11.57
C HIS A 6 -11.81 15.96 -11.50
N GLU A 7 -11.33 15.26 -12.51
CA GLU A 7 -11.19 13.81 -12.47
C GLU A 7 -10.15 13.44 -11.41
N THR A 8 -10.54 12.61 -10.44
CA THR A 8 -9.71 12.27 -9.29
C THR A 8 -9.80 10.77 -9.07
N VAL A 9 -8.76 10.05 -9.47
CA VAL A 9 -8.79 8.59 -9.52
C VAL A 9 -7.81 8.04 -8.49
N SER A 10 -8.26 7.06 -7.71
CA SER A 10 -7.41 6.27 -6.82
C SER A 10 -7.20 4.89 -7.43
N ILE A 11 -5.95 4.43 -7.47
CA ILE A 11 -5.58 3.07 -7.88
C ILE A 11 -4.74 2.46 -6.76
N GLY A 12 -5.23 1.40 -6.14
CA GLY A 12 -4.50 0.68 -5.10
C GLY A 12 -5.07 0.88 -3.70
N LYS A 13 -4.22 1.09 -2.69
CA LYS A 13 -4.61 1.08 -1.27
C LYS A 13 -4.85 2.49 -0.70
N PRO A 14 -6.10 3.01 -0.69
CA PRO A 14 -6.41 4.23 0.04
C PRO A 14 -6.56 3.98 1.55
N HIS A 15 -6.93 2.75 1.93
CA HIS A 15 -7.12 2.33 3.32
C HIS A 15 -8.16 3.15 4.10
N TYR A 16 -9.17 3.68 3.40
CA TYR A 16 -10.36 4.26 4.03
C TYR A 16 -11.32 3.18 4.52
N ARG A 17 -12.38 3.62 5.20
CA ARG A 17 -13.28 2.72 5.92
C ARG A 17 -14.02 1.75 4.98
N SER A 18 -14.67 2.26 3.95
CA SER A 18 -15.43 1.45 3.00
C SER A 18 -15.75 2.28 1.76
N PRO A 19 -16.11 1.65 0.62
CA PRO A 19 -16.50 2.37 -0.60
C PRO A 19 -17.85 3.09 -0.49
N GLU A 20 -18.55 2.98 0.64
CA GLU A 20 -19.84 3.64 0.88
C GLU A 20 -19.68 5.13 1.25
N TYR A 21 -18.46 5.55 1.56
CA TYR A 21 -18.15 6.92 1.96
C TYR A 21 -17.58 7.73 0.80
N ASP A 22 -17.88 9.03 0.78
CA ASP A 22 -17.24 9.94 -0.15
C ASP A 22 -15.83 10.29 0.34
N ASP A 23 -14.86 9.50 -0.14
CA ASP A 23 -13.45 9.65 0.19
C ASP A 23 -12.74 10.68 -0.71
N GLY A 24 -13.50 11.44 -1.51
CA GLY A 24 -12.98 12.54 -2.31
C GLY A 24 -12.39 12.13 -3.67
N PHE A 25 -12.46 10.85 -4.03
CA PHE A 25 -12.16 10.33 -5.37
C PHE A 25 -13.43 10.24 -6.22
N ALA A 26 -13.32 10.60 -7.50
CA ALA A 26 -14.36 10.41 -8.51
C ALA A 26 -14.46 8.94 -8.93
N GLN A 27 -13.33 8.22 -8.95
CA GLN A 27 -13.25 6.80 -9.26
C GLN A 27 -12.19 6.13 -8.39
N GLU A 28 -12.45 4.88 -8.01
CA GLU A 28 -11.48 4.02 -7.36
C GLU A 28 -11.32 2.71 -8.15
N ILE A 29 -10.08 2.28 -8.37
CA ILE A 29 -9.70 1.09 -9.13
C ILE A 29 -8.86 0.20 -8.21
N VAL A 30 -9.22 -1.08 -8.12
CA VAL A 30 -8.58 -2.08 -7.24
C VAL A 30 -8.37 -1.59 -5.80
N ALA A 31 -9.34 -0.83 -5.29
CA ALA A 31 -9.30 -0.21 -3.97
C ALA A 31 -9.11 -1.24 -2.85
N LEU A 32 -8.13 -1.02 -1.98
CA LEU A 32 -7.97 -1.78 -0.74
C LEU A 32 -8.30 -0.91 0.49
N HIS A 33 -9.53 -1.04 0.96
CA HIS A 33 -10.04 -0.41 2.18
C HIS A 33 -9.62 -1.18 3.45
N VAL A 34 -9.96 -0.63 4.61
CA VAL A 34 -9.81 -1.32 5.90
C VAL A 34 -10.67 -2.58 5.91
N SER A 35 -10.13 -3.68 6.43
CA SER A 35 -10.86 -4.94 6.56
C SER A 35 -12.14 -4.73 7.36
N ASN A 36 -13.29 -5.06 6.78
CA ASN A 36 -14.62 -4.87 7.36
C ASN A 36 -14.95 -3.44 7.83
N GLY A 37 -14.17 -2.43 7.41
CA GLY A 37 -14.29 -1.06 7.91
C GLY A 37 -13.97 -0.91 9.41
N GLU A 38 -13.28 -1.88 10.00
CA GLU A 38 -12.88 -1.91 11.41
C GLU A 38 -11.37 -1.66 11.53
N GLY A 39 -11.01 -0.52 12.13
CA GLY A 39 -9.62 -0.17 12.37
C GLY A 39 -8.95 -1.04 13.44
N TRP A 40 -7.64 -0.89 13.57
CA TRP A 40 -6.85 -1.64 14.55
C TRP A 40 -6.93 -1.03 15.95
N GLY A 41 -8.03 -1.33 16.67
CA GLY A 41 -8.30 -0.81 18.02
C GLY A 41 -7.25 -1.20 19.08
N PHE A 42 -6.47 -2.26 18.88
CA PHE A 42 -5.39 -2.64 19.81
C PHE A 42 -4.33 -1.54 19.94
N GLY A 43 -4.08 -0.75 18.88
CA GLY A 43 -3.08 0.33 18.91
C GLY A 43 -3.41 1.48 19.88
N ILE A 44 -4.68 1.63 20.27
CA ILE A 44 -5.12 2.73 21.15
C ILE A 44 -5.24 2.34 22.63
N LEU A 45 -5.08 1.05 22.98
CA LEU A 45 -5.14 0.62 24.38
C LEU A 45 -3.96 1.16 25.20
N ARG A 46 -4.23 1.52 26.46
CA ARG A 46 -3.24 2.01 27.44
C ARG A 46 -3.51 1.38 28.82
N PRO A 47 -2.48 0.92 29.56
CA PRO A 47 -1.08 0.76 29.11
C PRO A 47 -0.99 -0.20 27.91
N HIS A 48 0.10 -0.13 27.15
CA HIS A 48 0.29 -1.03 26.02
C HIS A 48 0.43 -2.46 26.55
N ASP A 49 -0.65 -3.21 26.49
CA ASP A 49 -0.62 -4.63 26.80
C ASP A 49 -0.02 -5.37 25.61
N HIS A 50 1.25 -5.75 25.73
CA HIS A 50 1.98 -6.45 24.67
C HIS A 50 1.47 -7.89 24.43
N THR A 51 0.53 -8.39 25.23
CA THR A 51 -0.07 -9.72 25.04
C THR A 51 -1.26 -9.72 24.07
N CYS A 52 -1.81 -8.55 23.73
CA CYS A 52 -3.02 -8.46 22.90
C CYS A 52 -2.79 -8.79 21.42
N PHE A 53 -1.54 -8.91 20.97
CA PHE A 53 -1.18 -9.18 19.59
C PHE A 53 0.19 -9.85 19.49
N ASP A 54 0.24 -11.08 18.97
CA ASP A 54 1.50 -11.76 18.64
C ASP A 54 1.97 -11.35 17.23
N ASN A 55 3.15 -10.74 17.17
CA ASN A 55 3.75 -10.24 15.95
C ASN A 55 4.91 -11.12 15.44
N SER A 56 5.17 -12.26 16.09
CA SER A 56 6.30 -13.14 15.78
C SER A 56 6.26 -13.70 14.35
N GLN A 57 5.06 -13.92 13.81
CA GLN A 57 4.86 -14.39 12.44
C GLN A 57 5.46 -13.44 11.40
N TYR A 58 5.49 -12.12 11.67
CA TYR A 58 6.09 -11.16 10.75
C TYR A 58 7.59 -11.34 10.55
N ALA A 59 8.27 -12.01 11.47
CA ALA A 59 9.70 -12.30 11.38
C ALA A 59 10.02 -13.64 10.70
N GLN A 60 9.05 -14.54 10.58
CA GLN A 60 9.29 -15.91 10.11
C GLN A 60 9.61 -15.96 8.61
N ASP A 61 8.92 -15.14 7.82
CA ASP A 61 8.96 -15.20 6.35
C ASP A 61 9.74 -14.02 5.72
N ILE A 62 10.69 -13.43 6.46
CA ILE A 62 11.53 -12.34 5.93
C ILE A 62 12.55 -12.91 4.94
N GLY A 63 12.55 -12.42 3.70
CA GLY A 63 13.52 -12.87 2.71
C GLY A 63 13.06 -12.73 1.26
N PRO A 64 13.76 -13.38 0.30
CA PRO A 64 13.34 -13.39 -1.08
C PRO A 64 12.04 -14.20 -1.25
N GLY A 65 11.09 -13.68 -2.02
CA GLY A 65 9.82 -14.36 -2.30
C GLY A 65 8.78 -13.41 -2.89
N ASP A 66 7.85 -14.00 -3.64
CA ASP A 66 6.63 -13.34 -4.09
C ASP A 66 5.45 -13.79 -3.21
N ASP A 67 4.47 -12.93 -3.06
CA ASP A 67 3.21 -13.22 -2.38
C ASP A 67 2.05 -12.46 -3.00
N SER A 68 0.86 -12.59 -2.41
CA SER A 68 -0.34 -11.88 -2.86
C SER A 68 -0.21 -10.35 -2.86
N TYR A 69 0.73 -9.79 -2.07
CA TYR A 69 0.98 -8.35 -2.04
C TYR A 69 1.85 -7.92 -3.21
N THR A 70 2.79 -8.77 -3.65
CA THR A 70 3.48 -8.58 -4.93
C THR A 70 2.49 -8.62 -6.10
N GLU A 71 1.60 -9.61 -6.13
CA GLU A 71 0.57 -9.72 -7.17
C GLU A 71 -0.37 -8.50 -7.18
N TYR A 72 -0.74 -7.99 -6.00
CA TYR A 72 -1.55 -6.79 -5.86
C TYR A 72 -0.84 -5.56 -6.42
N ASP A 73 0.43 -5.34 -6.06
CA ASP A 73 1.21 -4.20 -6.56
C ASP A 73 1.43 -4.26 -8.08
N VAL A 74 1.57 -5.47 -8.65
CA VAL A 74 1.57 -5.67 -10.11
C VAL A 74 0.26 -5.20 -10.74
N LYS A 75 -0.90 -5.54 -10.14
CA LYS A 75 -2.21 -5.05 -10.62
C LYS A 75 -2.32 -3.53 -10.51
N VAL A 76 -1.86 -2.93 -9.42
CA VAL A 76 -1.84 -1.48 -9.23
C VAL A 76 -1.00 -0.81 -10.32
N ARG A 77 0.20 -1.33 -10.58
CA ARG A 77 1.07 -0.87 -11.66
C ARG A 77 0.36 -0.93 -13.01
N ASP A 78 -0.21 -2.09 -13.36
CA ASP A 78 -0.81 -2.31 -14.68
C ASP A 78 -2.02 -1.39 -14.89
N HIS A 79 -2.91 -1.28 -13.91
CA HIS A 79 -4.02 -0.34 -13.97
C HIS A 79 -3.57 1.12 -14.06
N ALA A 80 -2.51 1.52 -13.36
CA ALA A 80 -1.99 2.87 -13.45
C ALA A 80 -1.38 3.18 -14.83
N VAL A 81 -0.61 2.24 -15.39
CA VAL A 81 -0.04 2.37 -16.75
C VAL A 81 -1.16 2.46 -17.79
N ASP A 82 -2.13 1.56 -17.72
CA ASP A 82 -3.27 1.54 -18.64
C ASP A 82 -4.10 2.81 -18.53
N TRP A 83 -4.40 3.26 -17.31
CA TRP A 83 -5.14 4.49 -17.09
C TRP A 83 -4.42 5.71 -17.66
N LEU A 84 -3.10 5.83 -17.44
CA LEU A 84 -2.31 6.92 -17.99
C LEU A 84 -2.30 6.90 -19.53
N ALA A 85 -2.16 5.71 -20.13
CA ALA A 85 -2.11 5.56 -21.58
C ALA A 85 -3.45 5.83 -22.27
N GLN A 86 -4.56 5.54 -21.59
CA GLN A 86 -5.91 5.68 -22.14
C GLN A 86 -6.55 6.99 -21.65
N GLU A 87 -6.98 7.00 -20.40
CA GLU A 87 -7.76 8.07 -19.80
C GLU A 87 -6.93 9.33 -19.52
N GLY A 88 -5.71 9.16 -19.02
CA GLY A 88 -4.81 10.27 -18.72
C GLY A 88 -4.37 11.05 -19.95
N ALA A 89 -4.34 10.38 -21.12
CA ALA A 89 -3.98 10.97 -22.41
C ALA A 89 -5.18 11.55 -23.19
N ALA A 90 -6.41 11.26 -22.75
CA ALA A 90 -7.61 11.77 -23.40
C ALA A 90 -7.73 13.30 -23.25
N ALA A 91 -8.24 13.97 -24.29
CA ALA A 91 -8.54 15.39 -24.22
C ALA A 91 -9.64 15.64 -23.17
N ARG A 92 -9.40 16.60 -22.27
CA ARG A 92 -10.31 16.94 -21.17
C ARG A 92 -10.34 18.46 -20.96
N ASP A 93 -11.51 18.98 -20.60
CA ASP A 93 -11.69 20.41 -20.29
C ASP A 93 -11.05 20.80 -18.95
N LYS A 94 -10.84 19.82 -18.07
CA LYS A 94 -10.24 20.01 -16.74
C LYS A 94 -9.08 19.03 -16.53
N PRO A 95 -8.05 19.44 -15.75
CA PRO A 95 -6.97 18.53 -15.39
C PRO A 95 -7.48 17.44 -14.45
N TRP A 96 -6.75 16.33 -14.43
CA TRP A 96 -6.99 15.15 -13.60
C TRP A 96 -5.91 15.01 -12.51
N ALA A 97 -6.22 14.23 -11.47
CA ALA A 97 -5.25 13.78 -10.48
C ALA A 97 -5.38 12.26 -10.31
N LEU A 98 -4.24 11.56 -10.35
CA LEU A 98 -4.15 10.12 -10.16
C LEU A 98 -3.35 9.82 -8.89
N PHE A 99 -3.98 9.15 -7.93
CA PHE A 99 -3.34 8.64 -6.74
C PHE A 99 -3.03 7.15 -6.92
N VAL A 100 -1.75 6.81 -7.09
CA VAL A 100 -1.28 5.42 -7.24
C VAL A 100 -0.65 4.97 -5.93
N SER A 101 -1.30 4.05 -5.24
CA SER A 101 -0.94 3.64 -3.89
C SER A 101 -0.59 2.15 -3.82
N PHE A 102 0.71 1.88 -3.81
CA PHE A 102 1.24 0.53 -3.62
C PHE A 102 1.13 0.09 -2.16
N LEU A 103 1.06 -1.22 -1.97
CA LEU A 103 0.99 -1.84 -0.67
C LEU A 103 2.40 -2.02 -0.08
N ARG A 104 3.39 -2.43 -0.88
CA ARG A 104 4.78 -2.55 -0.42
C ARG A 104 5.33 -1.18 -0.02
N PRO A 105 6.19 -1.09 1.03
CA PRO A 105 6.90 -2.19 1.70
C PRO A 105 6.22 -2.69 2.99
N HIS A 106 4.88 -2.66 3.08
CA HIS A 106 4.18 -3.21 4.24
C HIS A 106 4.46 -4.72 4.42
N TYR A 107 4.41 -5.18 5.67
CA TYR A 107 4.52 -6.61 6.02
C TYR A 107 3.54 -7.48 5.23
N PRO A 108 3.90 -8.72 4.87
CA PRO A 108 5.16 -9.42 5.22
C PRO A 108 6.39 -8.85 4.49
N LEU A 109 7.58 -8.96 5.09
CA LEU A 109 8.84 -8.43 4.51
C LEU A 109 9.51 -9.43 3.56
N THR A 110 8.72 -9.97 2.65
CA THR A 110 9.16 -10.71 1.48
C THR A 110 9.53 -9.73 0.36
N CYS A 111 10.44 -10.11 -0.53
CA CYS A 111 10.88 -9.27 -1.63
C CYS A 111 11.12 -10.10 -2.90
N PRO A 112 10.60 -9.70 -4.08
CA PRO A 112 10.88 -10.43 -5.31
C PRO A 112 12.39 -10.56 -5.54
N LYS A 113 12.82 -11.76 -5.94
CA LYS A 113 14.24 -12.13 -6.01
C LYS A 113 15.13 -11.12 -6.75
N PRO A 114 14.74 -10.55 -7.92
CA PRO A 114 15.59 -9.59 -8.61
C PRO A 114 15.91 -8.34 -7.80
N PHE A 115 14.98 -7.87 -6.96
CA PHE A 115 15.20 -6.71 -6.10
C PHE A 115 15.93 -7.08 -4.81
N TYR A 116 15.69 -8.28 -4.27
CA TYR A 116 16.43 -8.80 -3.13
C TYR A 116 17.93 -8.94 -3.45
N ASP A 117 18.25 -9.52 -4.62
CA ASP A 117 19.62 -9.78 -5.06
C ASP A 117 20.42 -8.49 -5.36
N MET A 118 19.77 -7.31 -5.40
CA MET A 118 20.47 -6.02 -5.51
C MET A 118 21.26 -5.65 -4.26
N TYR A 119 20.97 -6.30 -3.12
CA TYR A 119 21.55 -5.97 -1.83
C TYR A 119 22.41 -7.13 -1.32
N ASP A 120 23.72 -6.90 -1.26
CA ASP A 120 24.67 -7.83 -0.62
C ASP A 120 24.56 -7.70 0.91
N PRO A 121 24.16 -8.77 1.63
CA PRO A 121 24.03 -8.75 3.08
C PRO A 121 25.31 -8.32 3.81
N GLU A 122 26.49 -8.62 3.26
CA GLU A 122 27.78 -8.27 3.87
C GLU A 122 28.10 -6.77 3.77
N ARG A 123 27.38 -6.05 2.90
CA ARG A 123 27.56 -4.60 2.67
C ARG A 123 26.47 -3.78 3.35
N LEU A 124 25.51 -4.41 4.02
CA LEU A 124 24.47 -3.72 4.79
C LEU A 124 25.07 -3.06 6.04
N PRO A 125 24.57 -1.88 6.45
CA PRO A 125 25.02 -1.25 7.68
C PRO A 125 24.79 -2.18 8.88
N PRO A 126 25.68 -2.18 9.88
CA PRO A 126 25.53 -3.01 11.06
C PRO A 126 24.21 -2.69 11.77
N ARG A 127 23.59 -3.71 12.37
CA ARG A 127 22.37 -3.54 13.17
C ARG A 127 22.60 -2.45 14.23
N LEU A 128 21.78 -1.39 14.17
CA LEU A 128 21.73 -0.37 15.21
C LEU A 128 21.27 -1.03 16.53
N ARG A 129 22.22 -1.28 17.43
CA ARG A 129 21.90 -1.64 18.82
C ARG A 129 21.71 -0.33 19.58
N ARG A 130 20.60 -0.20 20.33
CA ARG A 130 20.49 0.88 21.31
C ARG A 130 21.64 0.70 22.31
N SER A 131 22.48 1.73 22.45
CA SER A 131 23.36 1.87 23.61
C SER A 131 22.48 1.81 24.85
N GLY A 132 22.84 0.94 25.81
CA GLY A 132 22.14 0.80 27.08
C GLY A 132 22.20 2.05 27.93
#